data_AF-A0A836AI79-F1
#
_entry.id   AF-A0A836AI79-F1
#
_cell.length_a   1.000
_cell.length_b   1.000
_cell.length_c   1.000
_cell.angle_alpha   90.00
_cell.angle_beta   90.00
_cell.angle_gamma   90.00
#
_symmetry.space_group_name_H-M   'P 1'
#
loop_
_entity.id
_entity.type
_entity.pdbx_description
1 polymer ?
#
loop_
_entity_poly.entity_id
_entity_poly.type
_entity_poly.pdbx_seq_one_letter_code
_entity_poly.pdbx_strand_id
1 'polypeptide(L)'
;MAGAKDNALRIMLVGRTESGKSVTANTILGEQAFDSKIPAQFITKSCQEASQKWKGRDLLIIDSPGLFYTKESQNAILNEIKEYLFTSHHGLHAIILVIQLGCYTQEEQQTVALIKNLFGEAAMKYMIILVTHKEDKSLRDYVRELRKLQSLIKECGDRYCVFSNRTDQAEKEAQVQELVELIDKMVQDNQGAYFTNPAHKGTEVRKRKEEVLKKIYPDHLEIQILRVEEESAQECKKTNAQYKTLRIVLVGKTGSGKNATANTILGEKVFESKIAAEAVTKDCQKASRKWKGRELIVVDTPGLFDTKKSLNTTCREIC
;
A
#
# COMPACT_ATOMS: atom_id res chain seq x y z
N MET A 1 35.62 -30.56 -10.28
CA MET A 1 35.55 -29.34 -9.44
C MET A 1 34.08 -29.04 -9.20
N ALA A 2 33.59 -29.26 -7.98
CA ALA A 2 32.20 -28.94 -7.63
C ALA A 2 32.06 -27.41 -7.66
N GLY A 3 31.16 -26.89 -8.52
CA GLY A 3 30.87 -25.47 -8.57
C GLY A 3 30.42 -24.99 -7.21
N ALA A 4 31.06 -23.94 -6.68
CA ALA A 4 30.62 -23.30 -5.44
C ALA A 4 29.13 -22.98 -5.58
N LYS A 5 28.31 -23.51 -4.66
CA LYS A 5 26.91 -23.11 -4.55
C LYS A 5 26.92 -21.62 -4.27
N ASP A 6 26.45 -20.85 -5.25
CA ASP A 6 26.12 -19.44 -5.09
C ASP A 6 25.10 -19.32 -3.94
N ASN A 7 25.60 -18.86 -2.78
CA ASN A 7 24.86 -18.77 -1.52
C ASN A 7 24.31 -17.35 -1.27
N ALA A 8 24.42 -16.47 -2.26
CA ALA A 8 24.03 -15.08 -2.13
C ALA A 8 22.52 -14.91 -2.29
N LEU A 9 21.85 -14.34 -1.29
CA LEU A 9 20.44 -13.97 -1.35
C LEU A 9 20.28 -12.66 -2.13
N ARG A 10 19.77 -12.77 -3.36
CA ARG A 10 19.59 -11.64 -4.28
C ARG A 10 18.18 -11.06 -4.18
N ILE A 11 18.11 -9.80 -3.76
CA ILE A 11 16.86 -9.09 -3.48
C ILE A 11 16.82 -7.83 -4.31
N MET A 12 15.75 -7.65 -5.09
CA MET A 12 15.51 -6.41 -5.82
C MET A 12 14.43 -5.59 -5.13
N LEU A 13 14.72 -4.33 -4.82
CA LEU A 13 13.75 -3.38 -4.31
C LEU A 13 13.13 -2.61 -5.46
N VAL A 14 11.80 -2.61 -5.53
CA VAL A 14 11.00 -1.88 -6.52
C VAL A 14 9.94 -1.04 -5.83
N GLY A 15 9.43 -0.03 -6.52
CA GLY A 15 8.41 0.88 -5.98
C GLY A 15 8.65 2.32 -6.39
N ARG A 16 7.69 3.17 -6.02
CA ARG A 16 7.71 4.60 -6.33
C ARG A 16 8.97 5.29 -5.86
N THR A 17 9.30 6.39 -6.51
CA THR A 17 10.26 7.38 -6.02
C THR A 17 9.96 7.78 -4.57
N GLU A 18 10.97 7.89 -3.70
CA GLU A 18 10.78 8.28 -2.28
C GLU A 18 9.92 7.33 -1.42
N SER A 19 9.56 6.13 -1.92
CA SER A 19 8.89 5.10 -1.10
C SER A 19 9.75 4.55 0.05
N GLY A 20 11.04 4.87 0.04
CA GLY A 20 12.00 4.46 1.06
C GLY A 20 12.92 3.30 0.66
N LYS A 21 12.96 2.90 -0.62
CA LYS A 21 13.78 1.78 -1.11
C LYS A 21 15.23 1.84 -0.63
N SER A 22 15.96 2.92 -0.89
CA SER A 22 17.36 3.08 -0.49
C SER A 22 17.54 3.05 1.04
N VAL A 23 16.60 3.60 1.82
CA VAL A 23 16.63 3.53 3.29
C VAL A 23 16.40 2.10 3.77
N THR A 24 15.45 1.39 3.17
CA THR A 24 15.18 -0.02 3.43
C THR A 24 16.39 -0.88 3.05
N ALA A 25 17.04 -0.61 1.92
CA ALA A 25 18.26 -1.29 1.48
C ALA A 25 19.40 -1.14 2.50
N ASN A 26 19.63 0.09 2.96
CA ASN A 26 20.61 0.38 4.02
C ASN A 26 20.27 -0.32 5.34
N THR A 27 18.98 -0.42 5.67
CA THR A 27 18.52 -1.14 6.86
C THR A 27 18.79 -2.64 6.74
N ILE A 28 18.54 -3.23 5.57
CA ILE A 28 18.81 -4.65 5.29
C ILE A 28 20.31 -4.97 5.35
N LEU A 29 21.14 -4.09 4.79
CA LEU A 29 22.60 -4.27 4.79
C LEU A 29 23.24 -3.93 6.15
N GLY A 30 22.57 -3.15 7.00
CA GLY A 30 23.13 -2.68 8.26
C GLY A 30 24.16 -1.55 8.11
N GLU A 31 24.27 -0.95 6.92
CA GLU A 31 25.21 0.13 6.62
C GLU A 31 24.64 1.15 5.62
N GLN A 32 25.28 2.31 5.47
CA GLN A 32 24.89 3.35 4.51
C GLN A 32 25.52 3.07 3.13
N ALA A 33 25.03 2.05 2.43
CA ALA A 33 25.50 1.67 1.11
C ALA A 33 24.90 2.50 -0.04
N PHE A 34 23.67 3.01 0.15
CA PHE A 34 22.92 3.78 -0.84
C PHE A 34 22.66 5.21 -0.31
N ASP A 35 22.78 6.21 -1.19
CA ASP A 35 22.48 7.60 -0.81
C ASP A 35 20.96 7.83 -0.79
N SER A 36 20.43 7.99 0.42
CA SER A 36 18.99 8.16 0.68
C SER A 36 18.55 9.62 0.82
N LYS A 37 19.47 10.59 0.68
CA LYS A 37 19.20 12.03 0.86
C LYS A 37 19.09 12.79 -0.45
N ILE A 38 19.13 12.09 -1.58
CA ILE A 38 19.06 12.69 -2.90
C ILE A 38 17.63 13.24 -3.13
N PRO A 39 17.46 14.56 -3.39
CA PRO A 39 16.16 15.14 -3.73
C PRO A 39 15.58 14.52 -5.01
N ALA A 40 14.24 14.48 -5.15
CA ALA A 40 13.55 13.85 -6.29
C ALA A 40 14.15 14.16 -7.67
N GLN A 41 14.59 15.40 -7.87
CA GLN A 41 15.19 15.93 -9.09
C GLN A 41 16.56 15.33 -9.48
N PHE A 42 17.22 14.62 -8.56
CA PHE A 42 18.55 14.01 -8.74
C PHE A 42 18.54 12.49 -8.58
N ILE A 43 17.36 11.87 -8.47
CA ILE A 43 17.20 10.44 -8.19
C ILE A 43 17.96 9.58 -9.20
N THR A 44 18.48 8.47 -8.66
CA THR A 44 19.08 7.33 -9.34
C THR A 44 18.42 7.08 -10.70
N LYS A 45 19.17 7.35 -11.77
CA LYS A 45 18.81 6.98 -13.15
C LYS A 45 19.24 5.56 -13.49
N SER A 46 19.89 4.89 -12.53
CA SER A 46 20.39 3.54 -12.67
C SER A 46 20.11 2.65 -11.45
N CYS A 47 20.00 1.35 -11.65
CA CYS A 47 20.03 0.35 -10.59
C CYS A 47 21.39 0.42 -9.88
N GLN A 48 21.35 0.30 -8.56
CA GLN A 48 22.55 0.24 -7.73
C GLN A 48 22.57 -1.08 -6.98
N GLU A 49 23.76 -1.61 -6.76
CA GLU A 49 23.97 -2.89 -6.09
C GLU A 49 24.93 -2.73 -4.93
N ALA A 50 24.61 -3.37 -3.82
CA ALA A 50 25.51 -3.51 -2.70
C ALA A 50 25.31 -4.85 -2.03
N SER A 51 26.39 -5.41 -1.48
CA SER A 51 26.35 -6.69 -0.79
C SER A 51 27.01 -6.63 0.57
N GLN A 52 26.46 -7.40 1.51
CA GLN A 52 26.98 -7.51 2.86
C GLN A 52 26.76 -8.91 3.41
N LYS A 53 27.66 -9.36 4.30
CA LYS A 53 27.46 -10.59 5.06
C LYS A 53 26.51 -10.37 6.23
N TRP A 54 25.45 -11.15 6.26
CA TRP A 54 24.51 -11.18 7.38
C TRP A 54 24.39 -12.61 7.91
N LYS A 55 24.76 -12.81 9.20
CA LYS A 55 24.78 -14.13 9.87
C LYS A 55 25.46 -15.25 9.05
N GLY A 56 26.52 -14.90 8.32
CA GLY A 56 27.30 -15.84 7.49
C GLY A 56 26.74 -16.09 6.08
N ARG A 57 25.62 -15.47 5.70
CA ARG A 57 25.04 -15.48 4.36
C ARG A 57 25.32 -14.17 3.64
N ASP A 58 25.66 -14.23 2.35
CA ASP A 58 25.82 -13.03 1.54
C ASP A 58 24.44 -12.50 1.13
N LEU A 59 24.14 -11.24 1.44
CA LEU A 59 22.96 -10.54 0.94
C LEU A 59 23.41 -9.63 -0.20
N LEU A 60 22.76 -9.71 -1.37
CA LEU A 60 22.94 -8.77 -2.47
C LEU A 60 21.63 -8.00 -2.67
N ILE A 61 21.67 -6.69 -2.43
CA ILE A 61 20.52 -5.81 -2.58
C ILE A 61 20.68 -4.96 -3.83
N ILE A 62 19.64 -4.97 -4.66
CA ILE A 62 19.54 -4.17 -5.88
C ILE A 62 18.50 -3.10 -5.63
N ASP A 63 18.93 -1.85 -5.49
CA ASP A 63 18.05 -0.69 -5.38
C ASP A 63 17.71 -0.18 -6.78
N SER A 64 16.42 -0.21 -7.15
CA SER A 64 15.97 0.26 -8.46
C SER A 64 15.61 1.75 -8.42
N PRO A 65 15.70 2.46 -9.56
CA PRO A 65 15.02 3.74 -9.73
C PRO A 65 13.51 3.64 -9.50
N GLY A 66 12.86 4.78 -9.20
CA GLY A 66 11.40 4.87 -9.21
C GLY A 66 10.83 4.69 -10.62
N LEU A 67 9.91 3.75 -10.81
CA LEU A 67 9.48 3.31 -12.13
C LEU A 67 8.71 4.38 -12.93
N PHE A 68 8.02 5.33 -12.28
CA PHE A 68 7.12 6.28 -12.96
C PHE A 68 7.48 7.75 -12.71
N TYR A 69 8.77 8.09 -12.71
CA TYR A 69 9.24 9.47 -12.50
C TYR A 69 8.78 10.43 -13.61
N THR A 70 8.91 10.05 -14.89
CA THR A 70 8.36 10.77 -16.06
C THR A 70 7.98 9.80 -17.18
N LYS A 71 7.09 10.19 -18.11
CA LYS A 71 6.74 9.35 -19.27
C LYS A 71 7.98 9.02 -20.13
N GLU A 72 8.93 9.96 -20.29
CA GLU A 72 10.16 9.69 -21.05
C GLU A 72 11.15 8.75 -20.33
N SER A 73 11.11 8.65 -18.98
CA SER A 73 12.07 7.83 -18.21
C SER A 73 11.62 6.38 -17.98
N GLN A 74 10.32 6.09 -18.08
CA GLN A 74 9.77 4.74 -17.84
C GLN A 74 10.44 3.67 -18.70
N ASN A 75 10.56 3.89 -20.02
CA ASN A 75 11.16 2.92 -20.94
C ASN A 75 12.66 2.69 -20.67
N ALA A 76 13.39 3.73 -20.27
CA ALA A 76 14.81 3.62 -19.95
C ALA A 76 15.04 2.80 -18.67
N ILE A 77 14.30 3.13 -17.60
CA ILE A 77 14.35 2.41 -16.31
C ILE A 77 13.88 0.96 -16.50
N LEU A 78 12.85 0.75 -17.32
CA LEU A 78 12.38 -0.59 -17.67
C LEU A 78 13.43 -1.43 -18.39
N ASN A 79 14.10 -0.84 -19.38
CA ASN A 79 15.15 -1.52 -20.11
C ASN A 79 16.34 -1.82 -19.20
N GLU A 80 16.64 -0.97 -18.23
CA GLU A 80 17.67 -1.24 -17.26
C GLU A 80 17.31 -2.40 -16.32
N ILE A 81 16.11 -2.41 -15.74
CA ILE A 81 15.64 -3.51 -14.90
C ILE A 81 15.63 -4.82 -15.70
N LYS A 82 15.20 -4.74 -16.97
CA LYS A 82 15.30 -5.86 -17.91
C LYS A 82 16.75 -6.30 -18.08
N GLU A 83 17.64 -5.42 -18.49
CA GLU A 83 19.07 -5.72 -18.68
C GLU A 83 19.65 -6.38 -17.43
N TYR A 84 19.35 -5.86 -16.24
CA TYR A 84 19.80 -6.44 -14.98
C TYR A 84 19.30 -7.89 -14.78
N LEU A 85 18.01 -8.13 -15.05
CA LEU A 85 17.39 -9.44 -14.97
C LEU A 85 17.79 -10.40 -16.10
N PHE A 86 18.21 -9.86 -17.26
CA PHE A 86 18.62 -10.63 -18.45
C PHE A 86 20.11 -11.00 -18.45
N THR A 87 20.94 -10.16 -17.83
CA THR A 87 22.40 -10.36 -17.71
C THR A 87 22.78 -11.11 -16.45
N SER A 88 21.96 -11.06 -15.39
CA SER A 88 22.16 -11.85 -14.19
C SER A 88 21.95 -13.34 -14.46
N HIS A 89 23.04 -14.10 -14.59
CA HIS A 89 23.03 -15.55 -14.73
C HIS A 89 22.38 -16.31 -13.55
N HIS A 90 22.10 -15.63 -12.44
CA HIS A 90 21.76 -16.26 -11.17
C HIS A 90 20.31 -16.02 -10.66
N GLY A 91 19.49 -15.22 -11.37
CA GLY A 91 18.08 -14.95 -11.01
C GLY A 91 17.88 -14.23 -9.66
N LEU A 92 16.69 -13.70 -9.38
CA LEU A 92 16.36 -13.09 -8.09
C LEU A 92 15.73 -14.10 -7.13
N HIS A 93 16.08 -14.00 -5.86
CA HIS A 93 15.38 -14.76 -4.82
C HIS A 93 14.08 -14.06 -4.42
N ALA A 94 14.08 -12.72 -4.40
CA ALA A 94 12.90 -11.93 -4.05
C ALA A 94 12.84 -10.62 -4.83
N ILE A 95 11.61 -10.22 -5.17
CA ILE A 95 11.26 -8.86 -5.59
C ILE A 95 10.47 -8.24 -4.42
N ILE A 96 10.97 -7.16 -3.85
CA ILE A 96 10.30 -6.48 -2.74
C ILE A 96 9.69 -5.18 -3.24
N LEU A 97 8.36 -5.09 -3.21
CA LEU A 97 7.65 -3.84 -3.47
C LEU A 97 7.61 -3.02 -2.18
N VAL A 98 8.38 -1.94 -2.16
CA VAL A 98 8.43 -1.01 -1.03
C VAL A 98 7.31 0.01 -1.16
N ILE A 99 6.42 0.04 -0.15
CA ILE A 99 5.28 0.95 -0.09
C ILE A 99 5.36 1.74 1.21
N GLN A 100 5.37 3.06 1.11
CA GLN A 100 5.23 3.89 2.29
C GLN A 100 3.79 3.80 2.82
N LEU A 101 3.65 3.55 4.12
CA LEU A 101 2.35 3.37 4.75
C LEU A 101 1.42 4.53 4.41
N GLY A 102 0.26 4.20 3.84
CA GLY A 102 -0.78 5.12 3.38
C GLY A 102 -0.43 5.98 2.17
N CYS A 103 0.56 5.56 1.40
CA CYS A 103 0.87 6.05 0.07
C CYS A 103 0.74 4.91 -0.96
N TYR A 104 -0.31 4.09 -0.87
CA TYR A 104 -0.66 3.21 -1.99
C TYR A 104 -1.38 4.04 -3.05
N THR A 105 -0.62 4.56 -3.99
CA THR A 105 -1.09 5.44 -5.05
C THR A 105 -1.20 4.70 -6.37
N GLN A 106 -1.66 5.41 -7.40
CA GLN A 106 -1.73 4.90 -8.76
C GLN A 106 -0.36 4.43 -9.29
N GLU A 107 0.73 5.07 -8.87
CA GLU A 107 2.08 4.69 -9.30
C GLU A 107 2.50 3.31 -8.75
N GLU A 108 2.15 2.98 -7.51
CA GLU A 108 2.37 1.62 -6.98
C GLU A 108 1.53 0.58 -7.73
N GLN A 109 0.29 0.90 -8.11
CA GLN A 109 -0.54 0.02 -8.94
C GLN A 109 0.06 -0.21 -10.33
N GLN A 110 0.55 0.87 -10.97
CA GLN A 110 1.22 0.80 -12.25
C GLN A 110 2.52 -0.01 -12.15
N THR A 111 3.25 0.08 -11.03
CA THR A 111 4.44 -0.75 -10.77
C THR A 111 4.11 -2.23 -10.78
N VAL A 112 3.05 -2.64 -10.07
CA VAL A 112 2.61 -4.04 -10.04
C VAL A 112 2.17 -4.49 -11.43
N ALA A 113 1.35 -3.71 -12.12
CA ALA A 113 0.88 -4.02 -13.47
C ALA A 113 2.07 -4.19 -14.44
N LEU A 114 3.07 -3.32 -14.33
CA LEU A 114 4.26 -3.37 -15.15
C LEU A 114 5.08 -4.64 -14.90
N ILE A 115 5.30 -5.02 -13.65
CA ILE A 115 6.01 -6.25 -13.29
C ILE A 115 5.27 -7.48 -13.86
N LYS A 116 3.95 -7.55 -13.71
CA LYS A 116 3.13 -8.61 -14.29
C LYS A 116 3.22 -8.67 -15.81
N ASN A 117 3.21 -7.51 -16.48
CA ASN A 117 3.32 -7.45 -17.93
C ASN A 117 4.69 -7.91 -18.44
N LEU A 118 5.76 -7.54 -17.75
CA LEU A 118 7.12 -7.87 -18.16
C LEU A 118 7.47 -9.33 -17.90
N PHE A 119 7.04 -9.85 -16.77
CA PHE A 119 7.54 -11.11 -16.22
C PHE A 119 6.47 -12.19 -16.07
N GLY A 120 5.22 -11.84 -16.40
CA GLY A 120 4.05 -12.66 -16.20
C GLY A 120 3.56 -12.65 -14.75
N GLU A 121 2.34 -13.15 -14.55
CA GLU A 121 1.75 -13.36 -13.22
C GLU A 121 2.58 -14.29 -12.32
N ALA A 122 3.46 -15.11 -12.91
CA ALA A 122 4.38 -15.96 -12.17
C ALA A 122 5.37 -15.16 -11.31
N ALA A 123 5.66 -13.89 -11.65
CA ALA A 123 6.52 -13.02 -10.85
C ALA A 123 5.94 -12.76 -9.45
N MET A 124 4.61 -12.78 -9.30
CA MET A 124 3.94 -12.55 -8.01
C MET A 124 4.30 -13.63 -6.98
N LYS A 125 4.69 -14.84 -7.42
CA LYS A 125 5.17 -15.93 -6.56
C LYS A 125 6.49 -15.62 -5.85
N TYR A 126 7.24 -14.66 -6.37
CA TYR A 126 8.54 -14.22 -5.86
C TYR A 126 8.48 -12.80 -5.27
N MET A 127 7.28 -12.23 -5.15
CA MET A 127 7.07 -10.88 -4.65
C MET A 127 6.68 -10.86 -3.17
N ILE A 128 7.22 -9.88 -2.45
CA ILE A 128 6.89 -9.54 -1.05
C ILE A 128 6.52 -8.06 -0.98
N ILE A 129 5.47 -7.74 -0.21
CA ILE A 129 5.09 -6.34 0.05
C ILE A 129 5.78 -5.85 1.33
N LEU A 130 6.66 -4.85 1.22
CA LEU A 130 7.32 -4.24 2.39
C LEU A 130 6.70 -2.88 2.65
N VAL A 131 6.04 -2.75 3.79
CA VAL A 131 5.39 -1.50 4.20
C VAL A 131 6.34 -0.72 5.11
N THR A 132 6.81 0.44 4.67
CA THR A 132 7.61 1.33 5.52
C THR A 132 6.69 2.19 6.38
N HIS A 133 6.93 2.21 7.68
CA HIS A 133 6.09 2.91 8.64
C HIS A 133 6.28 4.43 8.57
N LYS A 134 5.20 5.19 8.77
CA LYS A 134 5.27 6.61 9.13
C LYS A 134 4.86 6.71 10.60
N GLU A 135 5.82 7.03 11.46
CA GLU A 135 5.72 7.00 12.93
C GLU A 135 4.55 7.80 13.54
N ASP A 136 3.90 8.65 12.75
CA ASP A 136 2.81 9.53 13.17
C ASP A 136 1.39 9.01 12.84
N LYS A 137 1.21 7.74 12.44
CA LYS A 137 -0.11 7.21 12.05
C LYS A 137 -0.81 6.45 13.16
N SER A 138 -2.10 6.72 13.33
CA SER A 138 -2.94 5.98 14.28
C SER A 138 -3.11 4.52 13.84
N LEU A 139 -3.30 3.60 14.79
CA LEU A 139 -3.62 2.19 14.51
C LEU A 139 -4.82 2.05 13.56
N ARG A 140 -5.79 2.97 13.63
CA ARG A 140 -6.96 2.98 12.75
C ARG A 140 -6.60 3.30 11.30
N ASP A 141 -5.71 4.27 11.11
CA ASP A 141 -5.23 4.63 9.77
C ASP A 141 -4.35 3.53 9.20
N TYR A 142 -3.49 2.93 10.04
CA TYR A 142 -2.70 1.76 9.68
C TYR A 142 -3.57 0.62 9.12
N VAL A 143 -4.60 0.20 9.88
CA VAL A 143 -5.52 -0.86 9.45
C VAL A 143 -6.27 -0.49 8.17
N ARG A 144 -6.68 0.78 8.03
CA ARG A 144 -7.37 1.25 6.82
C ARG A 144 -6.47 1.17 5.59
N GLU A 145 -5.21 1.56 5.72
CA GLU A 145 -4.27 1.56 4.59
C GLU A 145 -3.84 0.14 4.21
N LEU A 146 -3.66 -0.76 5.18
CA LEU A 146 -3.44 -2.19 4.88
C LEU A 146 -4.62 -2.83 4.14
N ARG A 147 -5.86 -2.43 4.43
CA ARG A 147 -7.03 -2.93 3.70
C ARG A 147 -6.97 -2.61 2.20
N LYS A 148 -6.39 -1.48 1.81
CA LYS A 148 -6.21 -1.13 0.38
C LYS A 148 -5.21 -2.06 -0.31
N LEU A 149 -4.26 -2.60 0.44
CA LEU A 149 -3.24 -3.54 -0.06
C LEU A 149 -3.71 -4.99 -0.04
N GLN A 150 -4.89 -5.29 0.52
CA GLN A 150 -5.30 -6.67 0.79
C GLN A 150 -5.38 -7.55 -0.48
N SER A 151 -5.84 -7.00 -1.61
CA SER A 151 -5.84 -7.75 -2.88
C SER A 151 -4.41 -8.11 -3.30
N LEU A 152 -3.54 -7.11 -3.29
CA LEU A 152 -2.13 -7.28 -3.68
C LEU A 152 -1.39 -8.24 -2.75
N ILE A 153 -1.62 -8.16 -1.43
CA ILE A 153 -1.05 -9.08 -0.46
C ILE A 153 -1.48 -10.52 -0.75
N LYS A 154 -2.76 -10.74 -1.09
CA LYS A 154 -3.25 -12.08 -1.49
C LYS A 154 -2.63 -12.58 -2.79
N GLU A 155 -2.47 -11.70 -3.78
CA GLU A 155 -1.79 -12.03 -5.03
C GLU A 155 -0.32 -12.41 -4.79
N CYS A 156 0.31 -11.77 -3.80
CA CYS A 156 1.62 -12.13 -3.25
C CYS A 156 1.53 -13.26 -2.21
N GLY A 157 0.48 -14.09 -2.20
CA GLY A 157 0.36 -15.26 -1.31
C GLY A 157 0.54 -14.95 0.18
N ASP A 158 -0.07 -13.86 0.63
CA ASP A 158 -0.03 -13.35 2.01
C ASP A 158 1.38 -12.97 2.52
N ARG A 159 2.32 -12.70 1.60
CA ARG A 159 3.69 -12.28 1.93
C ARG A 159 3.80 -10.76 2.05
N TYR A 160 3.91 -10.26 3.28
CA TYR A 160 4.25 -8.88 3.55
C TYR A 160 5.06 -8.75 4.85
N CYS A 161 5.81 -7.66 4.99
CA CYS A 161 6.49 -7.28 6.23
C CYS A 161 6.42 -5.77 6.47
N VAL A 162 6.75 -5.34 7.69
CA VAL A 162 6.65 -3.93 8.11
C VAL A 162 8.00 -3.48 8.63
N PHE A 163 8.52 -2.39 8.06
CA PHE A 163 9.81 -1.83 8.44
C PHE A 163 9.63 -0.47 9.11
N SER A 164 10.26 -0.31 10.26
CA SER A 164 10.42 0.95 10.96
C SER A 164 11.88 1.36 10.89
N ASN A 165 12.19 2.36 10.06
CA ASN A 165 13.59 2.68 9.75
C ASN A 165 14.29 3.53 10.83
N ARG A 166 13.59 3.99 11.88
CA ARG A 166 14.16 4.79 13.00
C ARG A 166 14.10 4.07 14.35
N THR A 167 14.32 2.78 14.33
CA THR A 167 14.35 1.95 15.54
C THR A 167 15.78 1.72 16.01
N ASP A 168 15.92 1.12 17.20
CA ASP A 168 17.21 0.68 17.69
C ASP A 168 17.78 -0.47 16.85
N GLN A 169 19.06 -0.79 17.08
CA GLN A 169 19.77 -1.80 16.31
C GLN A 169 19.17 -3.21 16.46
N ALA A 170 18.65 -3.56 17.64
CA ALA A 170 18.09 -4.88 17.89
C ALA A 170 16.78 -5.09 17.14
N GLU A 171 15.92 -4.07 17.09
CA GLU A 171 14.69 -4.11 16.30
C GLU A 171 14.97 -4.17 14.79
N LYS A 172 15.98 -3.44 14.30
CA LYS A 172 16.42 -3.55 12.90
C LYS A 172 16.89 -4.96 12.56
N GLU A 173 17.69 -5.57 13.43
CA GLU A 173 18.15 -6.95 13.23
C GLU A 173 17.00 -7.96 13.23
N ALA A 174 15.98 -7.75 14.07
CA ALA A 174 14.77 -8.57 14.09
C ALA A 174 13.95 -8.43 12.80
N GLN A 175 13.78 -7.21 12.28
CA GLN A 175 13.08 -6.94 11.01
C GLN A 175 13.79 -7.59 9.82
N VAL A 176 15.13 -7.53 9.78
CA VAL A 176 15.92 -8.19 8.74
C VAL A 176 15.81 -9.71 8.86
N GLN A 177 15.83 -10.25 10.09
CA GLN A 177 15.61 -11.68 10.33
C GLN A 177 14.25 -12.13 9.79
N GLU A 178 13.17 -11.44 10.13
CA GLU A 178 11.82 -11.74 9.66
C GLU A 178 11.73 -11.71 8.14
N LEU A 179 12.34 -10.71 7.50
CA LEU A 179 12.39 -10.61 6.04
C LEU A 179 13.14 -11.80 5.41
N VAL A 180 14.31 -12.15 5.93
CA VAL A 180 15.10 -13.27 5.38
C VAL A 180 14.36 -14.60 5.54
N GLU A 181 13.74 -14.84 6.69
CA GLU A 181 12.91 -16.04 6.92
C GLU A 181 11.71 -16.11 5.98
N LEU A 182 11.05 -14.97 5.73
CA LEU A 182 9.95 -14.87 4.79
C LEU A 182 10.40 -15.20 3.36
N ILE A 183 11.58 -14.73 2.95
CA ILE A 183 12.17 -15.04 1.65
C ILE A 183 12.54 -16.52 1.55
N ASP A 184 13.16 -17.09 2.57
CA ASP A 184 13.55 -18.51 2.56
C ASP A 184 12.33 -19.43 2.46
N LYS A 185 11.26 -19.11 3.20
CA LYS A 185 9.98 -19.82 3.08
C LYS A 185 9.41 -19.68 1.66
N MET A 186 9.41 -18.47 1.10
CA MET A 186 8.94 -18.24 -0.26
C MET A 186 9.75 -19.02 -1.31
N VAL A 187 11.07 -19.08 -1.17
CA VAL A 187 11.94 -19.87 -2.07
C VAL A 187 11.66 -21.36 -1.93
N GLN A 188 11.44 -21.86 -0.71
CA GLN A 188 11.04 -23.26 -0.47
C GLN A 188 9.68 -23.59 -1.11
N ASP A 189 8.69 -22.71 -0.96
CA ASP A 189 7.36 -22.85 -1.58
C ASP A 189 7.45 -22.85 -3.12
N ASN A 190 8.47 -22.18 -3.67
CA ASN A 190 8.84 -22.21 -5.09
C ASN A 190 9.80 -23.35 -5.46
N GLN A 191 9.91 -24.40 -4.63
CA GLN A 191 10.75 -25.60 -4.88
C GLN A 191 12.24 -25.29 -5.06
N GLY A 192 12.72 -24.23 -4.42
CA GLY A 192 14.11 -23.76 -4.55
C GLY A 192 14.40 -23.04 -5.87
N ALA A 193 13.39 -22.77 -6.70
CA ALA A 193 13.56 -21.98 -7.90
C ALA A 193 13.77 -20.51 -7.56
N TYR A 194 14.53 -19.82 -8.41
CA TYR A 194 14.70 -18.38 -8.36
C TYR A 194 13.89 -17.75 -9.48
N PHE A 195 13.45 -16.52 -9.23
CA PHE A 195 12.85 -15.71 -10.27
C PHE A 195 13.87 -15.46 -11.37
N THR A 196 13.64 -16.10 -12.50
CA THR A 196 14.40 -15.89 -13.74
C THR A 196 13.38 -15.49 -14.80
N ASN A 197 13.74 -14.55 -15.66
CA ASN A 197 12.82 -14.14 -16.71
C ASN A 197 12.48 -15.37 -17.60
N PRO A 198 11.19 -15.69 -17.83
CA PRO A 198 10.77 -16.77 -18.73
C PRO A 198 11.41 -16.70 -20.13
N ALA A 199 11.84 -15.50 -20.55
CA ALA A 199 12.52 -15.23 -21.81
C ALA A 199 13.93 -15.86 -21.95
N HIS A 200 14.46 -16.54 -20.92
CA HIS A 200 15.69 -17.33 -21.03
C HIS A 200 15.55 -18.63 -21.87
N LYS A 201 14.33 -19.02 -22.29
CA LYS A 201 14.08 -20.22 -23.11
C LYS A 201 13.72 -19.90 -24.57
N GLY A 202 14.72 -19.58 -25.41
CA GLY A 202 14.61 -19.67 -26.89
C GLY A 202 14.81 -18.36 -27.67
N THR A 203 15.75 -18.36 -28.64
CA THR A 203 16.44 -17.16 -29.16
C THR A 203 15.94 -16.56 -30.48
N GLU A 204 14.96 -17.12 -31.20
CA GLU A 204 14.51 -16.55 -32.50
C GLU A 204 13.11 -15.92 -32.48
N VAL A 205 12.16 -16.51 -31.75
CA VAL A 205 10.84 -15.88 -31.48
C VAL A 205 11.02 -14.59 -30.66
N ARG A 206 12.15 -14.46 -29.95
CA ARG A 206 12.62 -13.33 -29.13
C ARG A 206 12.67 -12.01 -29.89
N LYS A 207 13.44 -11.93 -30.99
CA LYS A 207 13.63 -10.67 -31.74
C LYS A 207 12.32 -10.15 -32.33
N ARG A 208 11.50 -11.07 -32.84
CA ARG A 208 10.21 -10.74 -33.47
C ARG A 208 9.17 -10.29 -32.44
N LYS A 209 9.12 -10.92 -31.26
CA LYS A 209 8.26 -10.46 -30.15
C LYS A 209 8.76 -9.15 -29.54
N GLU A 210 10.07 -8.94 -29.38
CA GLU A 210 10.63 -7.67 -28.90
C GLU A 210 10.38 -6.49 -29.85
N GLU A 211 10.49 -6.69 -31.17
CA GLU A 211 10.20 -5.63 -32.15
C GLU A 211 8.72 -5.29 -32.21
N VAL A 212 7.86 -6.31 -32.09
CA VAL A 212 6.40 -6.13 -31.99
C VAL A 212 6.03 -5.48 -30.67
N LEU A 213 6.62 -5.90 -29.55
CA LEU A 213 6.44 -5.27 -28.24
C LEU A 213 6.93 -3.83 -28.26
N LYS A 214 8.11 -3.49 -28.78
CA LYS A 214 8.61 -2.11 -28.88
C LYS A 214 7.70 -1.17 -29.67
N LYS A 215 6.95 -1.69 -30.66
CA LYS A 215 5.96 -0.92 -31.44
C LYS A 215 4.60 -0.83 -30.75
N ILE A 216 4.17 -1.89 -30.06
CA ILE A 216 2.86 -1.96 -29.40
C ILE A 216 2.90 -1.35 -27.98
N TYR A 217 4.06 -1.34 -27.32
CA TYR A 217 4.20 -0.96 -25.90
C TYR A 217 3.77 0.45 -25.56
N PRO A 218 4.10 1.51 -26.34
CA PRO A 218 3.66 2.86 -26.02
C PRO A 218 2.13 2.92 -25.94
N ASP A 219 1.45 2.38 -26.95
CA ASP A 219 -0.01 2.41 -27.06
C ASP A 219 -0.67 1.47 -26.04
N HIS A 220 -0.11 0.28 -25.85
CA HIS A 220 -0.72 -0.74 -25.00
C HIS A 220 -0.48 -0.49 -23.50
N LEU A 221 0.64 0.15 -23.14
CA LEU A 221 0.90 0.64 -21.78
C LEU A 221 0.04 1.87 -21.49
N GLU A 222 -0.13 2.79 -22.45
CA GLU A 222 -1.03 3.95 -22.27
C GLU A 222 -2.50 3.51 -22.14
N ILE A 223 -2.96 2.56 -22.97
CA ILE A 223 -4.30 1.95 -22.83
C ILE A 223 -4.45 1.21 -21.48
N GLN A 224 -3.43 0.53 -20.99
CA GLN A 224 -3.52 -0.18 -19.70
C GLN A 224 -3.40 0.75 -18.50
N ILE A 225 -2.61 1.82 -18.57
CA ILE A 225 -2.61 2.90 -17.58
C ILE A 225 -4.00 3.53 -17.54
N LEU A 226 -4.61 3.82 -18.69
CA LEU A 226 -5.98 4.33 -18.77
C LEU A 226 -6.98 3.35 -18.15
N ARG A 227 -6.84 2.04 -18.36
CA ARG A 227 -7.72 1.03 -17.73
C ARG A 227 -7.56 0.98 -16.22
N VAL A 228 -6.32 1.00 -15.71
CA VAL A 228 -6.05 1.04 -14.25
C VAL A 228 -6.55 2.35 -13.65
N GLU A 229 -6.39 3.48 -14.35
CA GLU A 229 -6.96 4.78 -13.98
C GLU A 229 -8.49 4.74 -13.94
N GLU A 230 -9.13 4.10 -14.93
CA GLU A 230 -10.59 3.95 -14.97
C GLU A 230 -11.11 3.03 -13.86
N GLU A 231 -10.47 1.88 -13.65
CA GLU A 231 -10.80 0.92 -12.59
C GLU A 231 -10.62 1.54 -11.20
N SER A 232 -9.48 2.20 -10.97
CA SER A 232 -9.22 2.93 -9.72
C SER A 232 -10.15 4.13 -9.53
N ALA A 233 -10.50 4.88 -10.58
CA ALA A 233 -11.49 5.95 -10.52
C ALA A 233 -12.91 5.42 -10.24
N GLN A 234 -13.27 4.26 -10.78
CA GLN A 234 -14.54 3.59 -10.48
C GLN A 234 -14.58 3.07 -9.05
N GLU A 235 -13.48 2.52 -8.55
CA GLU A 235 -13.35 2.07 -7.17
C GLU A 235 -13.34 3.26 -6.19
N CYS A 236 -12.73 4.38 -6.58
CA CYS A 236 -12.76 5.67 -5.88
C CYS A 236 -14.18 6.29 -5.90
N LYS A 237 -14.95 6.13 -6.99
CA LYS A 237 -16.37 6.53 -7.07
C LYS A 237 -17.26 5.63 -6.21
N LYS A 238 -17.01 4.32 -6.16
CA LYS A 238 -17.73 3.35 -5.28
C LYS A 238 -17.44 3.64 -3.80
N THR A 239 -16.19 3.89 -3.44
CA THR A 239 -15.82 4.30 -2.07
C THR A 239 -16.32 5.70 -1.74
N ASN A 240 -16.22 6.71 -2.63
CA ASN A 240 -16.83 8.02 -2.39
C ASN A 240 -18.36 7.97 -2.25
N ALA A 241 -19.05 7.11 -2.99
CA ALA A 241 -20.48 6.90 -2.82
C ALA A 241 -20.82 6.34 -1.43
N GLN A 242 -19.95 5.49 -0.87
CA GLN A 242 -20.05 4.97 0.50
C GLN A 242 -19.76 6.03 1.59
N TYR A 243 -19.06 7.13 1.26
CA TYR A 243 -18.69 8.21 2.18
C TYR A 243 -19.40 9.55 1.93
N LYS A 244 -20.45 9.58 1.09
CA LYS A 244 -21.24 10.81 0.87
C LYS A 244 -22.04 11.22 2.10
N THR A 245 -22.34 10.30 3.01
CA THR A 245 -23.19 10.54 4.17
C THR A 245 -22.43 10.27 5.48
N LEU A 246 -22.34 11.28 6.36
CA LEU A 246 -21.73 11.19 7.68
C LEU A 246 -22.83 11.22 8.75
N ARG A 247 -23.05 10.10 9.46
CA ARG A 247 -24.05 9.99 10.53
C ARG A 247 -23.41 10.28 11.90
N ILE A 248 -23.95 11.26 12.63
CA ILE A 248 -23.54 11.64 13.98
C ILE A 248 -24.73 11.39 14.91
N VAL A 249 -24.55 10.55 15.93
CA VAL A 249 -25.58 10.25 16.94
C VAL A 249 -25.18 10.94 18.24
N LEU A 250 -26.06 11.79 18.77
CA LEU A 250 -25.83 12.52 20.01
C LEU A 250 -26.48 11.75 21.17
N VAL A 251 -25.68 11.42 22.18
CA VAL A 251 -26.05 10.52 23.28
C VAL A 251 -25.70 11.19 24.61
N GLY A 252 -26.58 11.10 25.61
CA GLY A 252 -26.40 11.79 26.90
C GLY A 252 -27.68 11.87 27.72
N LYS A 253 -27.58 12.30 28.99
CA LYS A 253 -28.73 12.47 29.90
C LYS A 253 -29.72 13.56 29.43
N THR A 254 -30.92 13.60 30.00
CA THR A 254 -31.86 14.70 29.74
C THR A 254 -31.25 16.02 30.21
N GLY A 255 -31.49 17.11 29.48
CA GLY A 255 -30.96 18.43 29.82
C GLY A 255 -29.47 18.65 29.51
N SER A 256 -28.74 17.65 29.01
CA SER A 256 -27.30 17.78 28.69
C SER A 256 -26.98 18.60 27.43
N GLY A 257 -27.98 19.28 26.85
CA GLY A 257 -27.79 20.15 25.69
C GLY A 257 -27.73 19.46 24.32
N LYS A 258 -28.09 18.17 24.20
CA LYS A 258 -28.03 17.42 22.91
C LYS A 258 -28.72 18.15 21.75
N ASN A 259 -29.96 18.61 21.94
CA ASN A 259 -30.72 19.34 20.92
C ASN A 259 -30.06 20.68 20.55
N ALA A 260 -29.49 21.38 21.53
CA ALA A 260 -28.77 22.63 21.28
C ALA A 260 -27.52 22.37 20.44
N THR A 261 -26.73 21.36 20.82
CA THR A 261 -25.56 20.91 20.05
C THR A 261 -25.94 20.40 18.66
N ALA A 262 -27.05 19.68 18.53
CA ALA A 262 -27.56 19.19 17.26
C ALA A 262 -27.89 20.35 16.31
N ASN A 263 -28.55 21.40 16.81
CA ASN A 263 -28.81 22.62 16.06
C ASN A 263 -27.53 23.37 15.69
N THR A 264 -26.54 23.43 16.59
CA THR A 264 -25.22 24.00 16.26
C THR A 264 -24.54 23.23 15.13
N ILE A 265 -24.59 21.90 15.18
CA ILE A 265 -24.02 21.03 14.14
C ILE A 265 -24.80 21.19 12.81
N LEU A 266 -26.12 21.34 12.87
CA LEU A 266 -26.96 21.57 11.69
C LEU A 266 -26.87 23.01 11.17
N GLY A 267 -26.44 23.97 12.00
CA GLY A 267 -26.36 25.39 11.63
C GLY A 267 -27.72 26.07 11.50
N GLU A 268 -28.80 25.39 11.88
CA GLU A 268 -30.17 25.87 11.90
C GLU A 268 -30.91 25.27 13.09
N LYS A 269 -31.98 25.94 13.53
CA LYS A 269 -32.81 25.46 14.63
C LYS A 269 -33.82 24.44 14.11
N VAL A 270 -33.48 23.17 14.19
CA VAL A 270 -34.31 22.05 13.71
C VAL A 270 -34.92 21.26 14.86
N PHE A 271 -34.16 21.06 15.93
CA PHE A 271 -34.62 20.41 17.15
C PHE A 271 -35.09 21.43 18.16
N GLU A 272 -36.24 21.21 18.78
CA GLU A 272 -36.73 22.10 19.82
C GLU A 272 -35.82 22.02 21.06
N SER A 273 -35.27 23.16 21.47
CA SER A 273 -34.38 23.28 22.63
C SER A 273 -35.04 24.16 23.68
N LYS A 274 -35.66 23.52 24.68
CA LYS A 274 -36.25 24.16 25.85
C LYS A 274 -35.51 23.71 27.11
N ILE A 275 -35.28 24.63 28.05
CA ILE A 275 -34.77 24.29 29.38
C ILE A 275 -35.96 23.71 30.15
N ALA A 276 -36.00 22.39 30.29
CA ALA A 276 -37.06 21.67 31.00
C ALA A 276 -36.47 20.53 31.83
N ALA A 277 -37.05 20.29 33.01
CA ALA A 277 -36.68 19.17 33.89
C ALA A 277 -37.18 17.81 33.37
N GLU A 278 -38.13 17.81 32.45
CA GLU A 278 -38.68 16.62 31.80
C GLU A 278 -38.13 16.46 30.37
N ALA A 279 -38.00 15.22 29.90
CA ALA A 279 -37.45 14.91 28.58
C ALA A 279 -38.31 15.49 27.44
N VAL A 280 -37.74 16.45 26.70
CA VAL A 280 -38.36 17.09 25.54
C VAL A 280 -38.44 16.12 24.34
N THR A 281 -37.43 15.26 24.16
CA THR A 281 -37.40 14.26 23.07
C THR A 281 -37.77 12.86 23.60
N LYS A 282 -38.92 12.31 23.16
CA LYS A 282 -39.42 10.99 23.57
C LYS A 282 -39.03 9.83 22.63
N ASP A 283 -38.68 10.16 21.39
CA ASP A 283 -38.29 9.22 20.31
C ASP A 283 -37.07 9.76 19.55
N CYS A 284 -36.33 8.90 18.84
CA CYS A 284 -35.17 9.38 18.08
C CYS A 284 -35.60 10.32 16.94
N GLN A 285 -35.00 11.51 16.87
CA GLN A 285 -35.27 12.47 15.80
C GLN A 285 -34.03 12.60 14.93
N LYS A 286 -34.22 12.66 13.60
CA LYS A 286 -33.13 12.79 12.63
C LYS A 286 -33.33 14.03 11.77
N ALA A 287 -32.24 14.73 11.52
CA ALA A 287 -32.20 15.84 10.58
C ALA A 287 -30.87 15.84 9.85
N SER A 288 -30.81 16.50 8.70
CA SER A 288 -29.64 16.43 7.83
C SER A 288 -29.32 17.77 7.19
N ARG A 289 -28.04 18.04 6.95
CA ARG A 289 -27.59 19.17 6.13
C ARG A 289 -26.50 18.78 5.16
N LYS A 290 -26.31 19.57 4.10
CA LYS A 290 -25.09 19.50 3.29
C LYS A 290 -23.98 20.32 3.95
N TRP A 291 -22.81 19.73 4.13
CA TRP A 291 -21.62 20.42 4.65
C TRP A 291 -20.36 19.95 3.94
N LYS A 292 -19.62 20.89 3.33
CA LYS A 292 -18.38 20.63 2.58
C LYS A 292 -18.50 19.45 1.57
N GLY A 293 -19.60 19.40 0.83
CA GLY A 293 -19.85 18.38 -0.19
C GLY A 293 -20.32 17.01 0.33
N ARG A 294 -20.59 16.88 1.64
CA ARG A 294 -21.15 15.67 2.27
C ARG A 294 -22.53 15.93 2.85
N GLU A 295 -23.35 14.89 2.91
CA GLU A 295 -24.62 14.87 3.65
C GLU A 295 -24.33 14.50 5.11
N LEU A 296 -24.51 15.44 6.02
CA LEU A 296 -24.39 15.21 7.46
C LEU A 296 -25.77 14.86 8.00
N ILE A 297 -25.93 13.69 8.62
CA ILE A 297 -27.16 13.29 9.32
C ILE A 297 -26.90 13.32 10.82
N VAL A 298 -27.64 14.14 11.55
CA VAL A 298 -27.60 14.21 13.01
C VAL A 298 -28.83 13.51 13.57
N VAL A 299 -28.61 12.53 14.45
CA VAL A 299 -29.65 11.80 15.16
C VAL A 299 -29.63 12.22 16.64
N ASP A 300 -30.67 12.91 17.07
CA ASP A 300 -30.95 13.18 18.48
C ASP A 300 -31.61 11.95 19.12
N THR A 301 -31.11 11.56 20.28
CA THR A 301 -31.61 10.39 21.02
C THR A 301 -32.26 10.82 22.32
N PRO A 302 -33.30 10.12 22.81
CA PRO A 302 -33.85 10.35 24.14
C PRO A 302 -32.76 10.23 25.22
N GLY A 303 -32.99 10.86 26.39
CA GLY A 303 -32.09 10.73 27.53
C GLY A 303 -31.83 9.26 27.88
N LEU A 304 -30.57 8.82 27.80
CA LEU A 304 -30.21 7.39 27.93
C LEU A 304 -30.57 6.75 29.29
N PHE A 305 -31.00 7.56 30.26
CA PHE A 305 -31.18 7.18 31.65
C PHE A 305 -32.49 7.70 32.28
N ASP A 306 -33.36 8.40 31.54
CA ASP A 306 -34.52 9.11 32.12
C ASP A 306 -35.89 8.70 31.55
N THR A 307 -35.96 7.85 30.52
CA THR A 307 -37.24 7.39 29.94
C THR A 307 -37.49 5.92 30.26
N LYS A 308 -38.73 5.57 30.62
CA LYS A 308 -39.19 4.18 30.90
C LYS A 308 -39.09 3.21 29.70
N LYS A 309 -38.47 3.62 28.58
CA LYS A 309 -38.21 2.77 27.40
C LYS A 309 -36.83 2.12 27.56
N SER A 310 -36.76 0.81 27.38
CA SER A 310 -35.50 0.05 27.52
C SER A 310 -34.48 0.44 26.45
N LEU A 311 -33.19 0.39 26.79
CA LEU A 311 -32.05 0.62 25.88
C LEU A 311 -32.20 -0.11 24.53
N ASN A 312 -32.82 -1.30 24.54
CA ASN A 312 -33.08 -2.11 23.35
C ASN A 312 -33.98 -1.44 22.32
N THR A 313 -34.91 -0.57 22.74
CA THR A 313 -35.80 0.15 21.82
C THR A 313 -35.02 1.27 21.12
N THR A 314 -34.20 2.00 21.88
CA THR A 314 -33.31 3.05 21.37
C THR A 314 -32.26 2.50 20.41
N CYS A 315 -31.70 1.31 20.67
CA CYS A 315 -30.76 0.68 19.76
C CYS A 315 -31.38 0.29 18.40
N ARG A 316 -32.68 -0.09 18.36
CA ARG A 316 -33.37 -0.42 17.10
C ARG A 316 -33.66 0.79 16.22
N GLU A 317 -33.87 1.96 16.82
CA GLU A 317 -34.13 3.21 16.10
C GLU A 317 -32.86 3.85 15.51
N ILE A 318 -31.67 3.43 15.98
CA ILE A 318 -30.35 3.97 15.58
C ILE A 318 -29.74 3.24 14.37
N CYS A 319 -30.12 1.97 14.12
CA CYS A 319 -29.71 1.17 12.97
C CYS A 319 -30.36 1.69 11.67
#